data_AF-A0A7I4YSY4-F1
#
_entry.id   AF-A0A7I4YSY4-F1
#
_cell.length_a   1.000
_cell.length_b   1.000
_cell.length_c   1.000
_cell.angle_alpha   90.00
_cell.angle_beta   90.00
_cell.angle_gamma   90.00
#
_symmetry.space_group_name_H-M   'P 1'
#
loop_
_entity.id
_entity.type
_entity.pdbx_description
1 polymer ?
#
loop_
_entity_poly.entity_id
_entity_poly.type
_entity_poly.pdbx_seq_one_letter_code
_entity_poly.pdbx_strand_id
1 'polypeptide(L)'
;MGNPRDGSYERSVRNKKRYVSVHDRGSLHDKHSLPSSRSDYSVYSATTEGDESNCLSWLKYGIFATNIVLLVVGGPLLAMGVWLRTDSRFRDFVSERYRQAVGEAFWEAPTLYAFSYIIIVLGCCMIVISIFGCCAGNDGSRVLLILYSVALFLLLIAVLSCGIYLFYKRDSVDVELSDALNYMVQHYYQGPGIVQESLDHLQTTFRCCGNAGCADFRVFRQDPPRSCDIRCDGCHYRIWVALSIGLSITLIVFFAVIVSIILALVFSLYLIFTRPKEIRVVNVVDRRVTRPTLKKEALQRHNLSYGLRKN
;
A
#
# COMPACT_ATOMS: atom_id res chain seq x y z
N MET A 1 -3.05 19.51 -82.27
CA MET A 1 -4.16 19.28 -81.32
C MET A 1 -3.86 18.00 -80.58
N GLY A 2 -3.68 18.06 -79.26
CA GLY A 2 -3.15 16.98 -78.43
C GLY A 2 -4.16 16.33 -77.48
N ASN A 3 -3.71 15.20 -76.92
CA ASN A 3 -4.12 14.44 -75.73
C ASN A 3 -5.32 13.46 -75.80
N PRO A 4 -5.42 12.43 -74.91
CA PRO A 4 -4.43 11.44 -74.42
C PRO A 4 -4.97 9.99 -74.23
N ARG A 5 -4.09 9.13 -73.69
CA ARG A 5 -4.19 7.71 -73.28
C ARG A 5 -4.92 7.44 -71.94
N ASP A 6 -5.25 6.15 -71.78
CA ASP A 6 -5.23 5.27 -70.59
C ASP A 6 -6.35 5.27 -69.53
N GLY A 7 -6.67 4.08 -69.01
CA GLY A 7 -7.66 3.90 -67.93
C GLY A 7 -7.91 2.45 -67.47
N SER A 8 -6.88 1.76 -66.98
CA SER A 8 -7.00 0.56 -66.14
C SER A 8 -7.81 0.86 -64.88
N TYR A 9 -8.93 0.15 -64.67
CA TYR A 9 -9.78 0.36 -63.49
C TYR A 9 -9.30 -0.49 -62.30
N GLU A 10 -8.45 0.09 -61.44
CA GLU A 10 -8.21 -0.42 -60.08
C GLU A 10 -9.45 -0.21 -59.20
N ARG A 11 -9.94 -1.27 -58.56
CA ARG A 11 -11.12 -1.20 -57.69
C ARG A 11 -10.70 -0.85 -56.26
N SER A 12 -11.03 0.38 -55.84
CA SER A 12 -10.76 0.94 -54.50
C SER A 12 -11.27 0.04 -53.35
N VAL A 13 -10.33 -0.45 -52.53
CA VAL A 13 -10.61 -1.13 -51.26
C VAL A 13 -11.00 -0.08 -50.23
N ARG A 14 -12.30 0.03 -49.91
CA ARG A 14 -12.79 0.93 -48.85
C ARG A 14 -12.51 0.32 -47.47
N ASN A 15 -11.42 0.73 -46.83
CA ASN A 15 -11.14 0.46 -45.42
C ASN A 15 -12.23 1.09 -44.54
N LYS A 16 -13.10 0.28 -43.95
CA LYS A 16 -14.11 0.76 -42.99
C LYS A 16 -13.62 0.42 -41.58
N LYS A 17 -13.17 1.44 -40.84
CA LYS A 17 -12.87 1.30 -39.40
C LYS A 17 -14.20 1.17 -38.67
N ARG A 18 -14.42 0.05 -37.96
CA ARG A 18 -15.57 -0.12 -37.06
C ARG A 18 -15.03 -0.37 -35.65
N TYR A 19 -15.47 0.46 -34.71
CA TYR A 19 -15.08 0.40 -33.31
C TYR A 19 -16.09 -0.50 -32.58
N VAL A 20 -15.63 -1.57 -31.95
CA VAL A 20 -16.48 -2.44 -31.11
C VAL A 20 -15.76 -2.64 -29.79
N SER A 21 -16.43 -2.33 -28.67
CA SER A 21 -15.98 -2.68 -27.34
C SER A 21 -16.31 -4.16 -27.10
N VAL A 22 -15.31 -4.99 -26.88
CA VAL A 22 -15.54 -6.40 -26.51
C VAL A 22 -15.72 -6.46 -25.00
N HIS A 23 -16.98 -6.48 -24.56
CA HIS A 23 -17.34 -7.09 -23.28
C HIS A 23 -17.88 -8.51 -23.55
N ASP A 24 -17.50 -9.40 -22.64
CA ASP A 24 -17.92 -10.79 -22.41
C ASP A 24 -17.40 -11.91 -23.33
N ARG A 25 -16.52 -12.71 -22.72
CA ARG A 25 -16.24 -14.11 -23.08
C ARG A 25 -17.50 -14.94 -22.79
N GLY A 26 -18.05 -15.56 -23.83
CA GLY A 26 -19.01 -16.66 -23.72
C GLY A 26 -18.56 -17.81 -24.62
N SER A 27 -18.19 -18.92 -23.99
CA SER A 27 -17.77 -20.19 -24.58
C SER A 27 -18.81 -20.75 -25.55
N LEU A 28 -18.42 -21.14 -26.76
CA LEU A 28 -19.02 -22.30 -27.43
C LEU A 28 -18.05 -22.89 -28.47
N HIS A 29 -17.57 -24.09 -28.14
CA HIS A 29 -16.97 -25.06 -29.06
C HIS A 29 -17.87 -25.25 -30.29
N ASP A 30 -17.33 -25.14 -31.50
CA ASP A 30 -17.45 -26.25 -32.45
C ASP A 30 -16.43 -26.21 -33.59
N LYS A 31 -15.95 -27.41 -33.92
CA LYS A 31 -14.91 -27.68 -34.90
C LYS A 31 -15.51 -27.64 -36.31
N HIS A 32 -14.90 -26.93 -37.25
CA HIS A 32 -14.84 -27.39 -38.64
C HIS A 32 -13.60 -26.82 -39.35
N SER A 33 -12.82 -27.76 -39.87
CA SER A 33 -11.58 -27.63 -40.64
C SER A 33 -11.76 -26.90 -41.98
N LEU A 34 -10.96 -25.86 -42.24
CA LEU A 34 -10.63 -25.27 -43.57
C LEU A 34 -9.41 -24.31 -43.41
N PRO A 35 -8.68 -23.98 -44.49
CA PRO A 35 -7.26 -24.22 -44.61
C PRO A 35 -6.37 -23.07 -44.11
N SER A 36 -5.12 -23.44 -43.80
CA SER A 36 -3.99 -22.57 -43.50
C SER A 36 -3.89 -21.38 -44.46
N SER A 37 -4.23 -20.19 -43.97
CA SER A 37 -3.71 -18.94 -44.51
C SER A 37 -3.14 -18.14 -43.35
N ARG A 38 -1.88 -18.45 -43.04
CA ARG A 38 -1.01 -17.72 -42.12
C ARG A 38 -1.03 -16.25 -42.52
N SER A 39 -1.78 -15.45 -41.76
CA SER A 39 -1.84 -14.01 -41.95
C SER A 39 -0.68 -13.45 -41.13
N ASP A 40 0.45 -13.20 -41.77
CA ASP A 40 1.58 -12.57 -41.11
C ASP A 40 1.23 -11.09 -40.87
N TYR A 41 0.95 -10.75 -39.62
CA TYR A 41 0.79 -9.37 -39.16
C TYR A 41 2.14 -8.91 -38.60
N SER A 42 2.87 -8.11 -39.37
CA SER A 42 4.07 -7.42 -38.89
C SER A 42 3.65 -6.15 -38.15
N VAL A 43 3.65 -6.21 -36.82
CA VAL A 43 3.55 -5.03 -35.95
C VAL A 43 4.95 -4.38 -35.94
N TYR A 44 5.13 -3.29 -36.66
CA TYR A 44 6.35 -2.48 -36.55
C TYR A 44 6.21 -1.58 -35.32
N SER A 45 6.84 -1.98 -34.21
CA SER A 45 7.19 -1.10 -33.11
C SER A 45 8.55 -0.47 -33.42
N ALA A 46 8.57 0.81 -33.78
CA ALA A 46 9.82 1.57 -33.83
C ALA A 46 10.29 1.79 -32.40
N THR A 47 11.28 1.02 -31.95
CA THR A 47 11.92 1.17 -30.65
C THR A 47 13.23 1.95 -30.82
N THR A 48 13.32 3.10 -30.16
CA THR A 48 14.58 3.82 -29.90
C THR A 48 15.23 3.16 -28.68
N GLU A 49 16.08 2.15 -28.89
CA GLU A 49 16.40 1.10 -27.89
C GLU A 49 17.54 1.40 -26.89
N GLY A 50 18.24 2.53 -26.96
CA GLY A 50 19.45 2.76 -26.16
C GLY A 50 19.23 3.33 -24.75
N ASP A 51 18.50 4.43 -24.62
CA ASP A 51 18.40 5.21 -23.36
C ASP A 51 17.11 4.96 -22.57
N GLU A 52 15.99 4.62 -23.24
CA GLU A 52 14.72 4.33 -22.56
C GLU A 52 14.75 3.03 -21.74
N SER A 53 15.51 2.03 -22.18
CA SER A 53 15.58 0.70 -21.55
C SER A 53 16.32 0.73 -20.20
N ASN A 54 17.38 1.53 -20.11
CA ASN A 54 18.16 1.72 -18.89
C ASN A 54 17.36 2.49 -17.84
N CYS A 55 16.71 3.59 -18.22
CA CYS A 55 15.87 4.39 -17.32
C CYS A 55 14.73 3.57 -16.71
N LEU A 56 14.03 2.78 -17.54
CA LEU A 56 12.94 1.92 -17.08
C LEU A 56 13.40 0.85 -16.06
N SER A 57 14.62 0.35 -16.24
CA SER A 57 15.23 -0.62 -15.31
C SER A 57 15.54 0.02 -13.96
N TRP A 58 16.16 1.20 -13.95
CA TRP A 58 16.43 1.96 -12.71
C TRP A 58 15.17 2.30 -11.92
N LEU A 59 14.07 2.64 -12.60
CA LEU A 59 12.80 2.92 -11.95
C LEU A 59 12.22 1.68 -11.24
N LYS A 60 12.31 0.50 -11.86
CA LYS A 60 11.89 -0.76 -11.24
C LYS A 60 12.72 -1.07 -9.99
N TYR A 61 14.05 -0.90 -10.07
CA TYR A 61 14.92 -1.06 -8.91
C TYR A 61 14.63 -0.04 -7.81
N GLY A 62 14.31 1.20 -8.18
CA GLY A 62 13.91 2.24 -7.22
C GLY A 62 12.61 1.90 -6.48
N ILE A 63 11.60 1.38 -7.17
CA ILE A 63 10.37 0.88 -6.54
C ILE A 63 10.67 -0.29 -5.61
N PHE A 64 11.51 -1.23 -6.02
CA PHE A 64 11.87 -2.36 -5.16
C PHE A 64 12.62 -1.91 -3.89
N ALA A 65 13.60 -1.02 -4.02
CA ALA A 65 14.39 -0.50 -2.91
C ALA A 65 13.53 0.27 -1.89
N THR A 66 12.65 1.15 -2.36
CA THR A 66 11.74 1.91 -1.47
C THR A 66 10.75 1.00 -0.74
N ASN A 67 10.28 -0.08 -1.38
CA ASN A 67 9.41 -1.06 -0.73
C ASN A 67 10.11 -1.91 0.33
N ILE A 68 11.41 -2.20 0.17
CA ILE A 68 12.20 -2.85 1.23
C ILE A 68 12.23 -1.98 2.48
N VAL A 69 12.38 -0.66 2.34
CA VAL A 69 12.35 0.26 3.50
C VAL A 69 11.00 0.18 4.22
N LEU A 70 9.89 0.20 3.47
CA LEU A 70 8.55 0.04 4.05
C LEU A 70 8.39 -1.31 4.75
N LEU A 71 8.96 -2.39 4.22
CA LEU A 71 8.92 -3.71 4.84
C LEU A 71 9.75 -3.76 6.14
N VAL A 72 10.97 -3.21 6.12
CA VAL A 72 11.88 -3.18 7.27
C VAL A 72 11.34 -2.32 8.41
N VAL A 73 10.53 -1.29 8.11
CA VAL A 73 9.85 -0.50 9.15
C VAL A 73 8.53 -1.16 9.57
N GLY A 74 7.73 -1.64 8.62
CA GLY A 74 6.42 -2.26 8.87
C GLY A 74 6.51 -3.58 9.64
N GLY A 75 7.53 -4.40 9.39
CA GLY A 75 7.75 -5.69 10.05
C GLY A 75 7.94 -5.57 11.56
N PRO A 76 8.93 -4.80 12.06
CA PRO A 76 9.10 -4.54 13.48
C PRO A 76 7.90 -3.86 14.13
N LEU A 77 7.22 -2.94 13.42
CA LEU A 77 5.98 -2.34 13.92
C LEU A 77 4.91 -3.40 14.16
N LEU A 78 4.67 -4.28 13.18
CA LEU A 78 3.71 -5.36 13.33
C LEU A 78 4.12 -6.32 14.47
N ALA A 79 5.40 -6.70 14.51
CA ALA A 79 5.93 -7.59 15.55
C ALA A 79 5.75 -7.00 16.95
N MET A 80 6.09 -5.71 17.13
CA MET A 80 5.88 -4.99 18.39
C MET A 80 4.39 -4.85 18.72
N GLY A 81 3.54 -4.55 17.74
CA GLY A 81 2.10 -4.45 17.94
C GLY A 81 1.50 -5.78 18.42
N VAL A 82 1.88 -6.90 17.79
CA VAL A 82 1.46 -8.25 18.19
C VAL A 82 2.01 -8.58 19.58
N TRP A 83 3.29 -8.31 19.84
CA TRP A 83 3.93 -8.54 21.14
C TRP A 83 3.19 -7.82 22.27
N LEU A 84 2.92 -6.52 22.10
CA LEU A 84 2.15 -5.70 23.05
C LEU A 84 0.75 -6.27 23.32
N ARG A 85 0.17 -6.99 22.35
CA ARG A 85 -1.17 -7.59 22.48
C ARG A 85 -1.15 -8.96 23.14
N THR A 86 -0.10 -9.74 22.93
CA THR A 86 0.01 -11.12 23.42
C THR A 86 0.57 -11.21 24.83
N ASP A 87 1.38 -10.25 25.24
CA ASP A 87 1.97 -10.25 26.59
C ASP A 87 0.89 -10.04 27.66
N SER A 88 0.78 -11.02 28.57
CA SER A 88 -0.25 -10.99 29.61
C SER A 88 -0.02 -9.89 30.64
N ARG A 89 1.24 -9.59 30.99
CA ARG A 89 1.57 -8.54 31.98
C ARG A 89 1.17 -7.17 31.47
N PHE A 90 1.43 -6.89 30.20
CA PHE A 90 1.03 -5.63 29.58
C PHE A 90 -0.50 -5.48 29.49
N ARG A 91 -1.20 -6.59 29.25
CA ARG A 91 -2.67 -6.60 29.16
C ARG A 91 -3.32 -6.34 30.51
N ASP A 92 -2.76 -6.89 31.59
CA ASP A 92 -3.24 -6.72 32.96
C ASP A 92 -2.97 -5.27 33.44
N PHE A 93 -1.78 -4.71 33.12
CA PHE A 93 -1.45 -3.29 33.31
C PHE A 93 -2.49 -2.33 32.71
N VAL A 94 -2.92 -2.63 31.47
CA VAL A 94 -3.89 -1.79 30.76
C VAL A 94 -5.31 -1.96 31.31
N SER A 95 -5.66 -3.16 31.79
CA SER A 95 -7.02 -3.46 32.27
C SER A 95 -7.40 -2.70 33.56
N GLU A 96 -6.46 -2.47 34.46
CA GLU A 96 -6.72 -1.75 35.72
C GLU A 96 -6.91 -0.24 35.48
N ARG A 97 -6.09 0.36 34.61
CA ARG A 97 -6.24 1.76 34.18
C ARG A 97 -7.51 1.96 33.34
N TYR A 98 -7.89 0.96 32.55
CA TYR A 98 -9.15 0.95 31.80
C TYR A 98 -10.35 1.01 32.75
N ARG A 99 -10.37 0.24 33.84
CA ARG A 99 -11.50 0.23 34.78
C ARG A 99 -11.71 1.57 35.49
N GLN A 100 -10.64 2.32 35.73
CA GLN A 100 -10.67 3.59 36.45
C GLN A 100 -10.95 4.81 35.56
N ALA A 101 -10.66 4.72 34.25
CA ALA A 101 -10.98 5.75 33.26
C ALA A 101 -12.39 5.60 32.66
N VAL A 102 -13.00 4.41 32.74
CA VAL A 102 -14.33 4.11 32.18
C VAL A 102 -15.43 4.31 33.22
N GLY A 103 -15.34 5.42 33.97
CA GLY A 103 -16.48 6.06 34.62
C GLY A 103 -16.92 7.23 33.76
N GLU A 104 -17.96 7.04 32.94
CA GLU A 104 -18.79 8.09 32.32
C GLU A 104 -18.26 8.91 31.12
N ALA A 105 -17.17 8.56 30.45
CA ALA A 105 -16.76 9.25 29.20
C ALA A 105 -16.51 8.27 28.03
N PHE A 106 -17.58 7.98 27.29
CA PHE A 106 -17.63 7.07 26.14
C PHE A 106 -16.78 7.50 24.91
N TRP A 107 -16.10 8.66 24.95
CA TRP A 107 -15.36 9.19 23.78
C TRP A 107 -13.90 9.61 24.00
N GLU A 108 -13.36 9.65 25.22
CA GLU A 108 -12.01 10.20 25.48
C GLU A 108 -11.01 9.23 26.13
N ALA A 109 -11.40 8.00 26.45
CA ALA A 109 -10.49 7.02 27.04
C ALA A 109 -10.48 5.67 26.29
N PRO A 110 -9.61 5.53 25.26
CA PRO A 110 -8.99 4.23 25.01
C PRO A 110 -7.56 4.31 24.44
N THR A 111 -6.71 5.26 24.86
CA THR A 111 -5.46 5.55 24.12
C THR A 111 -4.50 4.37 24.01
N LEU A 112 -4.27 3.59 25.08
CA LEU A 112 -3.29 2.49 25.07
C LEU A 112 -3.77 1.20 24.37
N TYR A 113 -5.02 0.78 24.58
CA TYR A 113 -5.55 -0.42 23.89
C TYR A 113 -5.75 -0.15 22.41
N ALA A 114 -6.26 1.04 22.05
CA ALA A 114 -6.36 1.47 20.66
C ALA A 114 -4.97 1.60 20.00
N PHE A 115 -3.95 2.07 20.73
CA PHE A 115 -2.60 2.20 20.21
C PHE A 115 -2.01 0.88 19.69
N SER A 116 -2.20 -0.23 20.43
CA SER A 116 -1.73 -1.55 19.97
C SER A 116 -2.39 -1.98 18.65
N TYR A 117 -3.70 -1.81 18.51
CA TYR A 117 -4.42 -2.11 17.26
C TYR A 117 -4.01 -1.19 16.12
N ILE A 118 -3.82 0.11 16.39
CA ILE A 118 -3.35 1.06 15.39
C ILE A 118 -1.98 0.64 14.86
N ILE A 119 -1.04 0.27 15.73
CA ILE A 119 0.28 -0.23 15.32
C ILE A 119 0.17 -1.49 14.47
N ILE A 120 -0.66 -2.46 14.86
CA ILE A 120 -0.87 -3.69 14.10
C ILE A 120 -1.43 -3.38 12.72
N VAL A 121 -2.48 -2.56 12.64
CA VAL A 121 -3.12 -2.20 11.36
C VAL A 121 -2.15 -1.46 10.47
N LEU A 122 -1.42 -0.46 10.99
CA LEU A 122 -0.43 0.28 10.21
C LEU A 122 0.71 -0.62 9.73
N GLY A 123 1.24 -1.50 10.59
CA GLY A 123 2.28 -2.46 10.24
C GLY A 123 1.83 -3.43 9.14
N CYS A 124 0.62 -4.00 9.27
CA CYS A 124 0.02 -4.84 8.24
C CYS A 124 -0.17 -4.10 6.92
N CYS A 125 -0.72 -2.89 6.94
CA CYS A 125 -0.92 -2.07 5.74
C CYS A 125 0.41 -1.79 5.03
N MET A 126 1.47 -1.44 5.76
CA MET A 126 2.81 -1.23 5.20
C MET A 126 3.32 -2.48 4.48
N ILE A 127 3.23 -3.66 5.11
CA ILE A 127 3.69 -4.94 4.52
C ILE A 127 2.89 -5.28 3.25
N VAL A 128 1.56 -5.12 3.31
CA VAL A 128 0.68 -5.39 2.16
C VAL A 128 1.00 -4.45 0.99
N ILE A 129 1.21 -3.16 1.26
CA ILE A 129 1.63 -2.19 0.24
C ILE A 129 3.00 -2.55 -0.35
N SER A 130 3.95 -3.01 0.47
CA SER A 130 5.25 -3.49 -0.02
C SER A 130 5.13 -4.67 -0.98
N ILE A 131 4.26 -5.65 -0.67
CA ILE A 131 4.00 -6.79 -1.56
C ILE A 131 3.40 -6.31 -2.89
N PHE A 132 2.40 -5.42 -2.82
CA PHE A 132 1.83 -4.82 -4.03
C PHE A 132 2.87 -4.05 -4.84
N GLY A 133 3.80 -3.36 -4.20
CA GLY A 133 4.90 -2.65 -4.87
C GLY A 133 5.84 -3.58 -5.64
N CYS A 134 6.19 -4.74 -5.08
CA CYS A 134 6.96 -5.77 -5.78
C CYS A 134 6.21 -6.28 -7.02
N CYS A 135 4.91 -6.55 -6.90
CA CYS A 135 4.09 -6.98 -8.03
C CYS A 135 3.91 -5.86 -9.07
N ALA A 136 3.71 -4.62 -8.64
CA ALA A 136 3.49 -3.45 -9.49
C ALA A 136 4.69 -3.12 -10.39
N GLY A 137 5.91 -3.30 -9.90
CA GLY A 137 7.13 -3.07 -10.70
C GLY A 137 7.37 -4.14 -11.78
N ASN A 138 6.93 -5.38 -11.53
CA ASN A 138 7.18 -6.51 -12.43
C ASN A 138 6.00 -6.78 -13.37
N ASP A 139 4.78 -6.52 -12.93
CA ASP A 139 3.58 -6.68 -13.73
C ASP A 139 3.47 -5.56 -14.76
N GLY A 140 3.18 -5.92 -16.01
CA GLY A 140 2.94 -4.95 -17.08
C GLY A 140 1.61 -4.21 -16.93
N SER A 141 0.81 -4.54 -15.90
CA SER A 141 -0.53 -4.02 -15.74
C SER A 141 -0.56 -2.62 -15.11
N ARG A 142 -1.22 -1.69 -15.81
CA ARG A 142 -1.41 -0.32 -15.32
C ARG A 142 -2.29 -0.25 -14.08
N VAL A 143 -3.27 -1.14 -14.00
CA VAL A 143 -4.27 -1.14 -12.92
C VAL A 143 -3.56 -1.37 -11.58
N LEU A 144 -2.64 -2.33 -11.52
CA LEU A 144 -1.87 -2.61 -10.33
C LEU A 144 -0.98 -1.42 -9.93
N LEU A 145 -0.36 -0.77 -10.90
CA LEU A 145 0.44 0.45 -10.71
C LEU A 145 -0.38 1.63 -10.15
N ILE A 146 -1.62 1.80 -10.63
CA ILE A 146 -2.56 2.83 -10.14
C ILE A 146 -2.99 2.51 -8.71
N LEU A 147 -3.38 1.26 -8.43
CA LEU A 147 -3.78 0.83 -7.08
C LEU A 147 -2.66 1.03 -6.07
N TYR A 148 -1.42 0.69 -6.43
CA TYR A 148 -0.23 0.93 -5.62
C TYR A 148 -0.01 2.43 -5.34
N SER A 149 -0.10 3.28 -6.37
CA SER A 149 0.03 4.73 -6.22
C SER A 149 -1.03 5.33 -5.29
N VAL A 150 -2.29 4.91 -5.43
CA VAL A 150 -3.38 5.35 -4.54
C VAL A 150 -3.12 4.90 -3.10
N ALA A 151 -2.70 3.65 -2.89
CA ALA A 151 -2.40 3.14 -1.54
C ALA A 151 -1.24 3.90 -0.87
N LEU A 152 -0.16 4.19 -1.61
CA LEU A 152 0.95 5.00 -1.12
C LEU A 152 0.52 6.44 -0.78
N PHE A 153 -0.37 7.02 -1.58
CA PHE A 153 -0.86 8.38 -1.32
C PHE A 153 -1.68 8.44 -0.03
N LEU A 154 -2.57 7.45 0.19
CA LEU A 154 -3.30 7.33 1.46
C LEU A 154 -2.37 7.11 2.65
N LEU A 155 -1.33 6.29 2.46
CA LEU A 155 -0.31 6.06 3.49
C LEU A 155 0.47 7.34 3.82
N LEU A 156 0.82 8.15 2.81
CA LEU A 156 1.49 9.43 3.01
C LEU A 156 0.65 10.37 3.89
N ILE A 157 -0.65 10.49 3.62
CA ILE A 157 -1.55 11.30 4.43
C ILE A 157 -1.58 10.78 5.87
N ALA A 158 -1.77 9.47 6.06
CA ALA A 158 -1.82 8.86 7.39
C ALA A 158 -0.52 9.09 8.19
N VAL A 159 0.64 8.93 7.55
CA VAL A 159 1.95 9.17 8.16
C VAL A 159 2.12 10.63 8.55
N LEU A 160 1.77 11.57 7.67
CA LEU A 160 1.84 13.00 7.97
C LEU A 160 0.91 13.39 9.12
N SER A 161 -0.34 12.91 9.12
CA SER A 161 -1.29 13.16 10.21
C SER A 161 -0.79 12.63 11.54
N CYS A 162 -0.25 11.41 11.57
CA CYS A 162 0.33 10.82 12.78
C CYS A 162 1.56 11.61 13.25
N GLY A 163 2.45 12.00 12.33
CA GLY A 163 3.64 12.79 12.66
C GLY A 163 3.31 14.16 13.25
N ILE A 164 2.33 14.86 12.68
CA ILE A 164 1.87 16.16 13.20
C ILE A 164 1.26 15.98 14.60
N TYR A 165 0.43 14.96 14.80
CA TYR A 165 -0.16 14.66 16.11
C TYR A 165 0.90 14.38 17.17
N LEU A 166 1.90 13.54 16.85
CA LEU A 166 3.00 13.23 17.75
C LEU A 166 3.88 14.45 18.04
N PHE A 167 4.12 15.30 17.04
CA PHE A 167 4.89 16.53 17.20
C PHE A 167 4.19 17.48 18.17
N TYR A 168 2.88 17.68 18.03
CA TYR A 168 2.10 18.52 18.92
C TYR A 168 2.11 18.00 20.37
N LYS A 169 2.06 16.67 20.56
CA LYS A 169 2.06 16.06 21.88
C LYS A 169 3.43 16.02 22.56
N ARG A 170 4.52 16.23 21.82
CA ARG A 170 5.88 16.09 22.35
C ARG A 170 6.14 16.94 23.59
N ASP A 171 5.69 18.19 23.59
CA ASP A 171 5.95 19.13 24.68
C ASP A 171 5.13 18.80 25.94
N SER A 172 3.95 18.20 25.78
CA SER A 172 3.10 17.78 26.90
C SER A 172 3.63 16.54 27.62
N VAL A 173 4.37 15.67 26.92
CA VAL A 173 4.86 14.39 27.46
C VAL A 173 5.77 14.58 28.68
N ASP A 174 6.59 15.64 28.70
CA ASP A 174 7.52 15.87 29.82
C ASP A 174 6.79 16.17 31.14
N VAL A 175 5.79 17.05 31.05
CA VAL A 175 4.95 17.43 32.19
C VAL A 175 4.08 16.25 32.64
N GLU A 176 3.42 15.58 31.69
CA GLU A 176 2.58 14.42 31.95
C GLU A 176 3.39 13.27 32.60
N LEU A 177 4.65 13.08 32.20
CA LEU A 177 5.54 12.10 32.80
C LEU A 177 5.86 12.43 34.25
N SER A 178 6.21 13.68 34.54
CA SER A 178 6.51 14.14 35.91
C SER A 178 5.29 13.98 36.83
N ASP A 179 4.11 14.38 36.35
CA ASP A 179 2.86 14.27 37.09
C ASP A 179 2.47 12.81 37.33
N ALA A 180 2.64 11.95 36.32
CA ALA A 180 2.39 10.51 36.46
C ALA A 180 3.33 9.87 37.49
N LEU A 181 4.62 10.21 37.46
CA LEU A 181 5.61 9.73 38.43
C LEU A 181 5.28 10.18 39.85
N ASN A 182 4.96 11.46 40.04
CA ASN A 182 4.53 12.00 41.33
C ASN A 182 3.29 11.26 41.88
N TYR A 183 2.29 11.03 41.02
CA TYR A 183 1.09 10.28 41.39
C TYR A 183 1.42 8.85 41.83
N MET A 184 2.29 8.15 41.08
CA MET A 184 2.70 6.78 41.39
C MET A 184 3.48 6.69 42.71
N VAL A 185 4.36 7.66 42.99
CA VAL A 185 5.09 7.73 44.27
C VAL A 185 4.12 7.97 45.43
N GLN A 186 3.21 8.94 45.31
CA GLN A 186 2.23 9.25 46.36
C GLN A 186 1.37 8.03 46.73
N HIS A 187 0.92 7.27 45.72
CA HIS A 187 0.01 6.14 45.89
C HIS A 187 0.72 4.78 45.95
N TYR A 188 2.04 4.75 46.13
CA TYR A 188 2.79 3.50 46.05
C TYR A 188 2.34 2.45 47.09
N TYR A 189 2.17 2.83 48.36
CA TYR A 189 1.74 1.92 49.44
C TYR A 189 0.23 1.84 49.67
N GLN A 190 -0.54 2.80 49.14
CA GLN A 190 -1.98 2.95 49.39
C GLN A 190 -2.85 2.73 48.15
N GLY A 191 -2.22 2.69 46.97
CA GLY A 191 -2.89 2.53 45.69
C GLY A 191 -3.13 1.08 45.31
N PRO A 192 -3.76 0.86 44.15
CA PRO A 192 -3.92 -0.47 43.58
C PRO A 192 -2.54 -1.09 43.30
N GLY A 193 -2.41 -2.41 43.48
CA GLY A 193 -1.12 -3.12 43.33
C GLY A 193 -0.43 -2.89 41.99
N ILE A 194 -1.19 -2.50 40.96
CA ILE A 194 -0.68 -2.13 39.65
C ILE A 194 0.24 -0.91 39.67
N VAL A 195 -0.04 0.09 40.53
CA VAL A 195 0.78 1.30 40.66
C VAL A 195 2.13 0.92 41.24
N GLN A 196 2.13 0.03 42.23
CA GLN A 196 3.33 -0.50 42.86
C GLN A 196 4.18 -1.28 41.85
N GLU A 197 3.59 -2.27 41.17
CA GLU A 197 4.29 -3.10 40.19
C GLU A 197 4.87 -2.27 39.03
N SER A 198 4.15 -1.26 38.58
CA SER A 198 4.58 -0.42 37.46
C SER A 198 5.71 0.53 37.85
N LEU A 199 5.63 1.13 39.05
CA LEU A 199 6.72 1.96 39.55
C LEU A 199 7.97 1.11 39.83
N ASP A 200 7.81 -0.10 40.38
CA ASP A 200 8.91 -1.04 40.60
C ASP A 200 9.58 -1.44 39.29
N HIS A 201 8.80 -1.75 38.26
CA HIS A 201 9.32 -2.05 36.92
C HIS A 201 10.05 -0.85 36.30
N LEU A 202 9.52 0.35 36.47
CA LEU A 202 10.13 1.55 35.93
C LEU A 202 11.47 1.86 36.63
N GLN A 203 11.47 1.81 37.97
CA GLN A 203 12.65 2.06 38.80
C GLN A 203 13.77 1.06 38.52
N THR A 204 13.43 -0.22 38.37
CA THR A 204 14.40 -1.27 38.03
C THR A 204 14.89 -1.17 36.58
N THR A 205 14.03 -0.84 35.62
CA THR A 205 14.39 -0.71 34.20
C THR A 205 15.30 0.49 33.94
N PHE A 206 14.96 1.65 34.51
CA PHE A 206 15.70 2.90 34.30
C PHE A 206 16.76 3.18 35.38
N ARG A 207 16.89 2.28 36.36
CA ARG A 207 17.82 2.39 37.50
C ARG A 207 17.71 3.75 38.20
N CYS A 208 16.49 4.07 38.61
CA CYS A 208 16.12 5.36 39.17
C CYS A 208 15.22 5.17 40.41
N CYS A 209 14.93 6.26 41.13
CA CYS A 209 14.05 6.23 42.28
C CYS A 209 13.22 7.52 42.37
N GLY A 210 11.94 7.40 42.69
CA GLY A 210 11.03 8.53 42.78
C GLY A 210 10.84 9.29 41.45
N ASN A 211 10.27 10.49 41.52
CA ASN A 211 10.15 11.38 40.37
C ASN A 211 11.47 12.14 40.15
N ALA A 212 11.89 12.91 41.16
CA ALA A 212 13.13 13.66 41.22
C ALA A 212 14.21 12.96 42.06
N GLY A 213 13.84 11.99 42.91
CA GLY A 213 14.79 11.16 43.65
C GLY A 213 14.17 10.43 44.84
N CYS A 214 15.02 9.75 45.63
CA CYS A 214 14.59 9.03 46.85
C CYS A 214 13.90 9.93 47.90
N ALA A 215 14.14 11.25 47.87
CA ALA A 215 13.53 12.20 48.80
C ALA A 215 12.00 12.27 48.64
N ASP A 216 11.47 11.95 47.45
CA ASP A 216 10.04 12.07 47.15
C ASP A 216 9.19 11.16 48.05
N PHE A 217 9.68 9.95 48.38
CA PHE A 217 8.99 9.05 49.31
C PHE A 217 8.93 9.62 50.73
N ARG A 218 10.00 10.30 51.16
CA ARG A 218 10.06 10.91 52.50
C ARG A 218 9.07 12.05 52.67
N VAL A 219 8.76 12.79 51.60
CA VAL A 219 7.73 13.85 51.60
C VAL A 219 6.37 13.29 52.01
N PHE A 220 6.06 12.06 51.57
CA PHE A 220 4.82 11.35 51.92
C PHE A 220 4.92 10.50 53.19
N ARG A 221 6.02 10.62 53.96
CA ARG A 221 6.32 9.79 55.15
C ARG A 221 6.36 8.29 54.82
N GLN A 222 6.87 7.95 53.64
CA GLN A 222 7.03 6.59 53.16
C GLN A 222 8.52 6.24 53.04
N ASP A 223 8.86 4.96 53.25
CA ASP A 223 10.22 4.48 53.01
C ASP A 223 10.42 4.14 51.52
N PRO A 224 11.59 4.44 50.92
CA PRO A 224 11.89 4.06 49.54
C PRO A 224 11.79 2.54 49.36
N PRO A 225 11.16 2.06 48.28
CA PRO A 225 11.01 0.63 48.03
C PRO A 225 12.33 -0.04 47.63
N ARG A 226 12.38 -1.37 47.73
CA ARG A 226 13.58 -2.18 47.38
C ARG A 226 13.95 -2.13 45.90
N SER A 227 13.04 -1.68 45.05
CA SER A 227 13.20 -1.47 43.61
C SER A 227 14.05 -0.24 43.27
N CYS A 228 14.26 0.68 44.22
CA CYS A 228 15.08 1.86 44.02
C CYS A 228 16.57 1.55 43.89
N ASP A 229 17.23 2.22 42.93
CA ASP A 229 18.69 2.14 42.75
C ASP A 229 19.43 2.95 43.83
N ILE A 230 20.63 2.49 44.22
CA ILE A 230 21.45 3.09 45.29
C ILE A 230 21.87 4.53 44.95
N ARG A 231 21.94 4.90 43.65
CA ARG A 231 22.29 6.26 43.23
C ARG A 231 21.19 7.29 43.49
N CYS A 232 19.96 6.87 43.77
CA CYS A 232 18.84 7.77 44.06
C CYS A 232 18.58 8.85 43.00
N ASP A 233 18.95 8.59 41.73
CA ASP A 233 18.66 9.50 40.61
C ASP A 233 17.15 9.51 40.31
N GLY A 234 16.59 10.68 39.99
CA GLY A 234 15.18 10.83 39.63
C GLY A 234 14.81 10.08 38.35
N CYS A 235 13.67 9.38 38.37
CA CYS A 235 13.19 8.66 37.20
C CYS A 235 12.79 9.58 36.06
N HIS A 236 12.27 10.78 36.35
CA HIS A 236 11.87 11.74 35.34
C HIS A 236 13.00 12.08 34.38
N TYR A 237 14.17 12.45 34.92
CA TYR A 237 15.36 12.76 34.13
C TYR A 237 15.83 11.56 33.30
N ARG A 238 15.93 10.36 33.90
CA ARG A 238 16.42 9.15 33.22
C ARG A 238 15.50 8.73 32.08
N ILE A 239 14.18 8.74 32.33
CA ILE A 239 13.18 8.36 31.34
C ILE A 239 13.10 9.41 30.24
N TRP A 240 13.13 10.70 30.56
CA TRP A 240 13.10 11.77 29.57
C TRP A 240 14.33 11.72 28.65
N VAL A 241 15.52 11.44 29.20
CA VAL A 241 16.72 11.21 28.40
C VAL A 241 16.54 10.00 27.48
N ALA A 242 16.03 8.88 27.98
CA ALA A 242 15.79 7.70 27.14
C ALA A 242 14.73 7.95 26.04
N LEU A 243 13.63 8.63 26.39
CA LEU A 243 12.58 9.02 25.45
C LEU A 243 13.11 9.99 24.39
N SER A 244 13.91 10.98 24.76
CA SER A 244 14.47 11.96 23.81
C SER A 244 15.41 11.31 22.80
N ILE A 245 16.23 10.34 23.22
CA ILE A 245 17.08 9.52 22.33
C ILE A 245 16.19 8.70 21.38
N GLY A 246 15.18 8.01 21.92
CA GLY A 246 14.23 7.24 21.11
C GLY A 246 13.45 8.10 20.12
N LEU A 247 13.02 9.29 20.52
CA LEU A 247 12.32 10.27 19.66
C LEU A 247 13.22 10.75 18.52
N SER A 248 14.51 10.99 18.79
CA SER A 248 15.47 11.37 17.75
C SER A 248 15.60 10.29 16.67
N ILE A 249 15.76 9.03 17.08
CA ILE A 249 15.82 7.89 16.14
C ILE A 249 14.50 7.76 15.38
N THR A 250 13.36 7.85 16.09
CA THR A 250 12.03 7.76 15.49
C THR A 250 11.81 8.84 14.43
N LEU A 251 12.28 10.06 14.70
CA LEU A 251 12.22 11.20 13.79
C LEU A 251 13.03 10.95 12.50
N ILE A 252 14.25 10.42 12.62
CA ILE A 252 15.07 10.06 11.46
C ILE A 252 14.37 9.00 10.61
N VAL A 253 13.86 7.93 11.25
CA VAL A 253 13.11 6.87 10.56
C VAL A 253 11.85 7.44 9.90
N PHE A 254 11.14 8.34 10.56
CA PHE A 254 9.95 9.01 10.04
C PHE A 254 10.25 9.78 8.76
N PHE A 255 11.32 10.59 8.73
CA PHE A 255 11.71 11.28 7.50
C PHE A 255 12.17 10.33 6.41
N ALA A 256 12.93 9.28 6.74
CA ALA A 256 13.34 8.27 5.77
C ALA A 256 12.14 7.56 5.13
N VAL A 257 11.10 7.25 5.92
CA VAL A 257 9.84 6.68 5.42
C VAL A 257 9.11 7.66 4.50
N ILE A 258 8.98 8.94 4.88
CA ILE A 258 8.34 9.96 4.04
C ILE A 258 9.07 10.10 2.70
N VAL A 259 10.40 10.22 2.72
CA VAL A 259 11.20 10.32 1.50
C VAL A 259 11.02 9.08 0.64
N SER A 260 11.03 7.88 1.24
CA SER A 260 10.82 6.62 0.52
C SER A 260 9.44 6.55 -0.13
N ILE A 261 8.38 6.98 0.57
CA ILE A 261 7.01 7.03 0.03
C ILE A 261 6.93 8.01 -1.14
N ILE A 262 7.50 9.21 -1.00
CA ILE A 262 7.48 10.23 -2.06
C ILE A 262 8.23 9.73 -3.29
N LEU A 263 9.43 9.15 -3.12
CA LEU A 263 10.19 8.58 -4.23
C LEU A 263 9.41 7.45 -4.92
N ALA A 264 8.80 6.55 -4.15
CA ALA A 264 7.98 5.47 -4.69
C ALA A 264 6.76 5.98 -5.47
N LEU A 265 6.09 7.01 -4.96
CA LEU A 265 4.98 7.69 -5.64
C LEU A 265 5.42 8.32 -6.96
N VAL A 266 6.53 9.06 -6.95
CA VAL A 266 7.09 9.70 -8.15
C VAL A 266 7.46 8.66 -9.20
N PHE A 267 8.16 7.59 -8.81
CA PHE A 267 8.51 6.51 -9.73
C PHE A 267 7.28 5.79 -10.28
N SER A 268 6.29 5.50 -9.43
CA SER A 268 5.03 4.88 -9.86
C SER A 268 4.27 5.78 -10.85
N LEU A 269 4.13 7.07 -10.57
CA LEU A 269 3.46 8.02 -11.46
C LEU A 269 4.19 8.15 -12.79
N TYR A 270 5.53 8.25 -12.76
CA TYR A 270 6.34 8.29 -13.96
C TYR A 270 6.11 7.04 -14.82
N LEU A 271 6.08 5.85 -14.23
CA LEU A 271 5.77 4.60 -14.94
C LEU A 271 4.33 4.57 -15.51
N ILE A 272 3.35 5.18 -14.83
CA ILE A 272 1.97 5.31 -15.34
C ILE A 272 1.94 6.20 -16.58
N PHE A 273 2.65 7.34 -16.56
CA PHE A 273 2.67 8.30 -17.67
C PHE A 273 3.49 7.81 -18.87
N THR A 274 4.62 7.17 -18.62
CA THR A 274 5.52 6.67 -19.69
C THR A 274 4.98 5.44 -20.41
N ARG A 275 4.17 4.62 -19.75
CA ARG A 275 3.43 3.57 -20.45
C ARG A 275 2.24 4.28 -21.16
N PRO A 276 2.08 4.30 -22.49
CA PRO A 276 0.86 4.81 -23.17
C PRO A 276 -0.24 3.75 -23.25
N LYS A 277 -1.50 4.09 -22.93
CA LYS A 277 -2.63 3.13 -22.83
C LYS A 277 -2.63 2.21 -24.05
N GLU A 278 -2.38 0.90 -23.87
CA GLU A 278 -2.46 -0.05 -24.98
C GLU A 278 -3.93 -0.15 -25.40
N ILE A 279 -4.31 0.67 -26.37
CA ILE A 279 -5.58 0.53 -27.07
C ILE A 279 -5.37 -0.63 -28.02
N ARG A 280 -5.84 -1.83 -27.64
CA ARG A 280 -5.75 -3.02 -28.50
C ARG A 280 -6.73 -2.84 -29.67
N VAL A 281 -6.25 -2.23 -30.76
CA VAL A 281 -7.04 -2.01 -31.98
C VAL A 281 -7.17 -3.35 -32.70
N VAL A 282 -8.32 -4.02 -32.55
CA VAL A 282 -8.63 -5.23 -33.32
C VAL A 282 -9.08 -4.77 -34.71
N ASN A 283 -8.21 -4.91 -35.71
CA ASN A 283 -8.59 -4.71 -37.10
C ASN A 283 -9.45 -5.89 -37.56
N VAL A 284 -10.77 -5.72 -37.56
CA VAL A 284 -11.69 -6.67 -38.21
C VAL A 284 -11.64 -6.42 -39.71
N VAL A 285 -10.93 -7.26 -40.46
CA VAL A 285 -11.04 -7.29 -41.92
C VAL A 285 -12.37 -7.93 -42.26
N ASP A 286 -13.36 -7.10 -42.60
CA ASP A 286 -14.63 -7.55 -43.14
C ASP A 286 -14.38 -8.09 -44.56
N ARG A 287 -14.09 -9.40 -44.66
CA ARG A 287 -13.97 -10.08 -45.94
C ARG A 287 -15.39 -10.13 -46.50
N ARG A 288 -15.78 -9.11 -47.29
CA ARG A 288 -16.97 -9.18 -48.13
C ARG A 288 -16.86 -10.46 -48.95
N VAL A 289 -17.60 -11.49 -48.53
CA VAL A 289 -17.85 -12.68 -49.34
C VAL A 289 -18.60 -12.14 -50.55
N THR A 290 -17.87 -11.92 -51.65
CA THR A 290 -18.48 -11.73 -52.95
C THR A 290 -19.31 -12.98 -53.17
N ARG A 291 -20.63 -12.90 -52.97
CA ARG A 291 -21.54 -13.96 -53.44
C ARG A 291 -21.14 -14.21 -54.88
N PRO A 292 -20.79 -15.45 -55.28
CA PRO A 292 -20.52 -15.71 -56.68
C PRO A 292 -21.77 -15.27 -57.43
N THR A 293 -21.61 -14.29 -58.31
CA THR A 293 -22.61 -13.99 -59.32
C THR A 293 -22.81 -15.29 -60.05
N LEU A 294 -23.95 -15.93 -59.78
CA LEU A 294 -24.37 -17.14 -60.45
C LEU A 294 -24.50 -16.76 -61.93
N LYS A 295 -23.42 -16.99 -62.70
CA LYS A 295 -23.43 -16.86 -64.14
C LYS A 295 -24.59 -17.76 -64.59
N LYS A 296 -25.54 -17.19 -65.35
CA LYS A 296 -26.68 -17.92 -65.92
C LYS A 296 -26.24 -19.19 -66.68
N GLU A 297 -24.97 -19.30 -67.04
CA GLU A 297 -24.32 -20.46 -67.67
C GLU A 297 -24.15 -21.68 -66.73
N ALA A 298 -24.20 -21.54 -65.41
CA ALA A 298 -24.10 -22.68 -64.48
C ALA A 298 -25.43 -23.42 -64.27
N LEU A 299 -26.57 -22.78 -64.58
CA LEU A 299 -27.89 -23.39 -64.45
C LEU A 299 -28.30 -24.27 -65.65
N GLN A 300 -27.52 -24.25 -66.74
CA GLN A 300 -27.79 -25.04 -67.95
C GLN A 300 -27.14 -26.43 -67.92
N ARG A 301 -26.24 -26.72 -66.95
CA ARG A 301 -25.51 -28.00 -66.89
C ARG A 301 -26.19 -29.10 -66.10
N HIS A 302 -27.24 -28.81 -65.34
CA HIS A 302 -28.08 -29.84 -64.75
C HIS A 302 -29.35 -30.00 -65.58
N ASN A 303 -29.37 -31.04 -66.42
CA ASN A 303 -30.57 -31.64 -66.99
C ASN A 303 -31.48 -32.16 -65.84
N LEU A 304 -32.16 -31.24 -65.16
CA LEU A 304 -33.31 -31.58 -64.34
C LEU A 304 -34.53 -31.56 -65.25
N SER A 305 -34.73 -32.69 -65.92
CA SER A 305 -36.05 -33.08 -66.40
C SER A 305 -36.91 -33.36 -65.17
N TYR A 306 -37.85 -32.50 -64.85
CA TYR A 306 -39.15 -32.85 -64.26
C TYR A 306 -40.07 -31.63 -64.40
N GLY A 307 -41.13 -31.80 -65.18
CA GLY A 307 -42.12 -30.77 -65.43
C GLY A 307 -43.08 -30.58 -64.27
N LEU A 308 -43.68 -29.39 -64.19
CA LEU A 308 -45.01 -29.05 -63.66
C LEU A 308 -45.27 -27.59 -64.06
N ARG A 309 -45.89 -27.37 -65.22
CA ARG A 309 -47.33 -27.11 -65.46
C ARG A 309 -47.76 -25.68 -65.08
N LYS A 310 -48.14 -24.93 -66.12
CA LYS A 310 -48.81 -23.61 -66.09
C LYS A 310 -49.94 -23.57 -65.05
N ASN A 311 -49.99 -22.50 -64.27
CA ASN A 311 -51.10 -21.54 -64.24
C ASN A 311 -50.57 -20.17 -63.80
#